data_AF-A0A1V2LWY7-F1
#
_entry.id   AF-A0A1V2LWY7-F1
#
_cell.length_a   1.000
_cell.length_b   1.000
_cell.length_c   1.000
_cell.angle_alpha   90.00
_cell.angle_beta   90.00
_cell.angle_gamma   90.00
#
_symmetry.space_group_name_H-M   'P 1'
#
loop_
_entity.id
_entity.type
_entity.pdbx_description
1 polymer ?
#
loop_
_entity_poly.entity_id
_entity_poly.type
_entity_poly.pdbx_seq_one_letter_code
_entity_poly.pdbx_strand_id
1 'polypeptide(L)'
;MKKTIYLKERQSRRKQQKRRKIIMAIVGVIGILIFTMIMMWPNYYEVIINDKSVGAIKNKEYVDDSLNVVKAQLEAQYKTSVKLENENSIGVKKTLFPFNGIINTEYLISYMRNNINFLLEFYEIRVDGKKIGVIQSTEYKDILLKELNARFYNNGATNFKNNIELIPVFVKKEDLMSLESLIEIATKTSKVPSEYIVEPSDTLGGIANKLKITLQDLLRYNPTLNPESTIAVGDRLKVEIDVPFIELQ
;
A
#
# COMPACT_ATOMS: atom_id res chain seq x y z
N MET A 1 -58.67 -12.70 -79.50
CA MET A 1 -57.37 -12.61 -78.78
C MET A 1 -57.28 -11.49 -77.72
N LYS A 2 -57.88 -10.30 -77.88
CA LYS A 2 -57.73 -9.20 -76.90
C LYS A 2 -58.29 -9.51 -75.48
N LYS A 3 -59.38 -10.28 -75.37
CA LYS A 3 -60.04 -10.61 -74.08
C LYS A 3 -59.22 -11.59 -73.22
N THR A 4 -58.51 -12.53 -73.84
CA THR A 4 -57.63 -13.48 -73.13
C THR A 4 -56.33 -12.82 -72.65
N ILE A 5 -55.78 -11.87 -73.42
CA ILE A 5 -54.63 -11.05 -73.01
C ILE A 5 -54.99 -10.16 -71.81
N TYR A 6 -56.15 -9.49 -71.86
CA TYR A 6 -56.66 -8.65 -70.77
C TYR A 6 -56.91 -9.44 -69.46
N LEU A 7 -57.46 -10.65 -69.56
CA LEU A 7 -57.68 -11.52 -68.40
C LEU A 7 -56.35 -12.02 -67.80
N LYS A 8 -55.36 -12.36 -68.64
CA LYS A 8 -54.02 -12.80 -68.22
C LYS A 8 -53.23 -11.65 -67.56
N GLU A 9 -53.34 -10.43 -68.08
CA GLU A 9 -52.78 -9.22 -67.46
C GLU A 9 -53.45 -8.89 -66.12
N ARG A 10 -54.78 -8.99 -66.01
CA ARG A 10 -55.52 -8.77 -64.76
C ARG A 10 -55.18 -9.81 -63.69
N GLN A 11 -54.99 -11.07 -64.07
CA GLN A 11 -54.53 -12.14 -63.17
C GLN A 11 -53.07 -11.94 -62.74
N SER A 12 -52.18 -11.53 -63.65
CA SER A 12 -50.79 -11.19 -63.36
C SER A 12 -50.67 -10.01 -62.38
N ARG A 13 -51.41 -8.92 -62.62
CA ARG A 13 -51.47 -7.75 -61.71
C ARG A 13 -52.02 -8.12 -60.33
N ARG A 14 -53.03 -8.98 -60.23
CA ARG A 14 -53.55 -9.51 -58.95
C ARG A 14 -52.51 -10.38 -58.22
N LYS A 15 -51.76 -11.22 -58.94
CA LYS A 15 -50.68 -12.05 -58.37
C LYS A 15 -49.52 -11.19 -57.87
N GLN A 16 -49.17 -10.13 -58.62
CA GLN A 16 -48.15 -9.15 -58.25
C GLN A 16 -48.58 -8.30 -57.04
N GLN A 17 -49.83 -7.86 -56.97
CA GLN A 17 -50.39 -7.16 -55.80
C GLN A 17 -50.41 -8.06 -54.56
N LYS A 18 -50.81 -9.34 -54.68
CA LYS A 18 -50.73 -10.31 -53.57
C LYS A 18 -49.29 -10.51 -53.09
N ARG A 19 -48.32 -10.64 -54.01
CA ARG A 19 -46.88 -10.71 -53.67
C ARG A 19 -46.39 -9.45 -52.95
N ARG A 20 -46.77 -8.25 -53.41
CA ARG A 20 -46.42 -6.98 -52.73
C ARG A 20 -47.01 -6.90 -51.32
N LYS A 21 -48.27 -7.31 -51.12
CA LYS A 21 -48.88 -7.37 -49.78
C LYS A 21 -48.18 -8.37 -48.85
N ILE A 22 -47.79 -9.54 -49.39
CA ILE A 22 -47.01 -10.54 -48.64
C ILE A 22 -45.63 -9.99 -48.27
N ILE A 23 -44.93 -9.34 -49.21
CA ILE A 23 -43.63 -8.71 -48.94
C ILE A 23 -43.76 -7.62 -47.87
N MET A 24 -44.79 -6.76 -47.94
CA MET A 24 -45.04 -5.75 -46.91
C MET A 24 -45.36 -6.36 -45.55
N ALA A 25 -46.15 -7.44 -45.50
CA ALA A 25 -46.41 -8.17 -44.26
C ALA A 25 -45.13 -8.79 -43.67
N ILE A 26 -44.30 -9.40 -44.50
CA ILE A 26 -43.00 -9.97 -44.09
C ILE A 26 -42.07 -8.87 -43.56
N VAL A 27 -41.96 -7.73 -44.25
CA VAL A 27 -41.15 -6.59 -43.80
C VAL A 27 -41.67 -6.03 -42.47
N GLY A 28 -42.99 -5.96 -42.28
CA GLY A 28 -43.58 -5.56 -41.00
C GLY A 28 -43.23 -6.51 -39.86
N VAL A 29 -43.33 -7.82 -40.10
CA VAL A 29 -42.96 -8.86 -39.11
C VAL A 29 -41.47 -8.82 -38.81
N ILE A 30 -40.61 -8.70 -39.82
CA ILE A 30 -39.16 -8.55 -39.64
C ILE A 30 -38.85 -7.28 -38.85
N GLY A 31 -39.53 -6.16 -39.13
CA GLY A 31 -39.36 -4.92 -38.38
C GLY A 31 -39.72 -5.07 -36.90
N ILE A 32 -40.82 -5.76 -36.58
CA ILE A 32 -41.22 -6.06 -35.20
C ILE A 32 -40.19 -6.99 -34.53
N LEU A 33 -39.70 -8.01 -35.24
CA LEU A 33 -38.67 -8.91 -34.73
C LEU A 33 -37.35 -8.19 -34.46
N ILE A 34 -36.91 -7.30 -35.35
CA ILE A 34 -35.71 -6.49 -35.16
C ILE A 34 -35.91 -5.53 -33.97
N PHE A 35 -37.05 -4.87 -33.88
CA PHE A 35 -37.36 -3.94 -32.79
C PHE A 35 -37.38 -4.64 -31.43
N THR A 36 -38.07 -5.78 -31.34
CA THR A 36 -38.09 -6.61 -30.12
C THR A 36 -36.71 -7.16 -29.78
N MET A 37 -35.93 -7.57 -30.78
CA MET A 37 -34.55 -8.03 -30.61
C MET A 37 -33.62 -6.92 -30.10
N ILE A 38 -33.75 -5.68 -30.60
CA ILE A 38 -33.02 -4.50 -30.09
C ILE A 38 -33.45 -4.16 -28.66
N MET A 39 -34.73 -4.27 -28.33
CA MET A 39 -35.24 -4.05 -26.97
C MET A 39 -34.74 -5.10 -25.98
N MET A 40 -34.42 -6.30 -26.46
CA MET A 40 -33.81 -7.40 -25.70
C MET A 40 -32.28 -7.35 -25.65
N TRP A 41 -31.62 -6.27 -26.07
CA TRP A 41 -30.18 -6.12 -25.92
C TRP A 41 -29.80 -5.54 -24.54
N PRO A 42 -28.75 -6.07 -23.88
CA PRO A 42 -28.31 -5.59 -22.58
C PRO A 42 -27.76 -4.16 -22.69
N ASN A 43 -28.48 -3.23 -22.07
CA ASN A 43 -28.16 -1.79 -22.07
C ASN A 43 -27.44 -1.33 -20.79
N TYR A 44 -27.16 -2.26 -19.89
CA TYR A 44 -26.59 -1.98 -18.58
C TYR A 44 -25.46 -2.95 -18.26
N TYR A 45 -24.59 -2.50 -17.37
CA TYR A 45 -23.56 -3.30 -16.75
C TYR A 45 -23.82 -3.29 -15.25
N GLU A 46 -24.05 -4.46 -14.68
CA GLU A 46 -24.11 -4.67 -13.25
C GLU A 46 -22.69 -4.62 -12.69
N VAL A 47 -22.48 -3.77 -11.68
CA VAL A 47 -21.23 -3.66 -10.94
C VAL A 47 -21.34 -4.49 -9.67
N ILE A 48 -20.45 -5.44 -9.51
CA ILE A 48 -20.39 -6.35 -8.37
C ILE A 48 -19.07 -6.08 -7.65
N ILE A 49 -19.12 -5.78 -6.36
CA ILE A 49 -17.92 -5.54 -5.54
C ILE A 49 -18.03 -6.41 -4.30
N ASN A 50 -17.02 -7.24 -4.04
CA ASN A 50 -17.01 -8.21 -2.93
C ASN A 50 -18.28 -9.09 -2.94
N ASP A 51 -18.59 -9.67 -4.11
CA ASP A 51 -19.77 -10.52 -4.36
C ASP A 51 -21.14 -9.85 -4.16
N LYS A 52 -21.19 -8.53 -3.93
CA LYS A 52 -22.42 -7.77 -3.76
C LYS A 52 -22.70 -6.91 -4.99
N SER A 53 -23.90 -7.06 -5.54
CA SER A 53 -24.42 -6.18 -6.59
C SER A 53 -24.59 -4.76 -6.04
N VAL A 54 -23.80 -3.82 -6.55
CA VAL A 54 -23.77 -2.42 -6.11
C VAL A 54 -24.82 -1.59 -6.85
N GLY A 55 -25.05 -1.92 -8.13
CA GLY A 55 -25.97 -1.21 -9.00
C GLY A 55 -25.62 -1.40 -10.46
N ALA A 56 -26.35 -0.70 -11.33
CA ALA A 56 -26.16 -0.75 -12.77
C ALA A 56 -25.65 0.57 -13.36
N ILE A 57 -24.70 0.47 -14.29
CA ILE A 57 -24.14 1.59 -15.05
C ILE A 57 -24.38 1.41 -16.55
N LYS A 58 -24.35 2.51 -17.31
CA LYS A 58 -24.57 2.49 -18.78
C LYS A 58 -23.29 2.21 -19.56
N ASN A 59 -22.15 2.68 -19.07
CA ASN A 59 -20.84 2.48 -19.68
C ASN A 59 -19.92 1.77 -18.69
N LYS A 60 -19.29 0.68 -19.12
CA LYS A 60 -18.34 -0.07 -18.30
C LYS A 60 -17.12 0.76 -17.87
N GLU A 61 -16.74 1.78 -18.65
CA GLU A 61 -15.58 2.65 -18.37
C GLU A 61 -15.75 3.42 -17.05
N TYR A 62 -16.98 3.65 -16.58
CA TYR A 62 -17.22 4.32 -15.31
C TYR A 62 -16.62 3.57 -14.11
N VAL A 63 -16.41 2.25 -14.22
CA VAL A 63 -15.74 1.46 -13.18
C VAL A 63 -14.27 1.82 -13.12
N ASP A 64 -13.58 1.79 -14.26
CA ASP A 64 -12.15 2.09 -14.33
C ASP A 64 -11.87 3.55 -13.96
N ASP A 65 -12.71 4.48 -14.42
CA ASP A 65 -12.63 5.90 -14.03
C ASP A 65 -12.82 6.08 -12.53
N SER A 66 -13.82 5.41 -11.94
CA SER A 66 -14.09 5.47 -10.51
C SER A 66 -12.95 4.89 -9.70
N LEU A 67 -12.35 3.78 -10.15
CA LEU A 67 -11.19 3.16 -9.50
C LEU A 67 -9.98 4.08 -9.51
N ASN A 68 -9.68 4.69 -10.66
CA ASN A 68 -8.58 5.64 -10.78
C ASN A 68 -8.77 6.85 -9.87
N VAL A 69 -10.00 7.37 -9.77
CA VAL A 69 -10.32 8.47 -8.85
C VAL A 69 -10.16 8.05 -7.39
N VAL A 70 -10.65 6.88 -7.00
CA VAL A 70 -10.49 6.35 -5.63
C VAL A 70 -9.02 6.17 -5.30
N LYS A 71 -8.24 5.56 -6.21
CA LYS A 71 -6.79 5.39 -6.04
C LYS A 71 -6.09 6.73 -5.87
N ALA A 72 -6.34 7.69 -6.76
CA ALA A 72 -5.74 9.03 -6.67
C ALA A 72 -6.13 9.77 -5.38
N GLN A 73 -7.38 9.63 -4.92
CA GLN A 73 -7.83 10.22 -3.65
C GLN A 73 -7.09 9.61 -2.45
N LEU A 74 -6.93 8.29 -2.42
CA LEU A 74 -6.18 7.59 -1.37
C LEU A 74 -4.70 7.97 -1.42
N GLU A 75 -4.09 8.01 -2.60
CA GLU A 75 -2.69 8.41 -2.77
C GLU A 75 -2.45 9.85 -2.30
N ALA A 76 -3.37 10.77 -2.60
CA ALA A 76 -3.32 12.14 -2.11
C ALA A 76 -3.52 12.23 -0.59
N GLN A 77 -4.44 11.43 -0.04
CA GLN A 77 -4.72 11.41 1.40
C GLN A 77 -3.54 10.88 2.22
N TYR A 78 -2.93 9.78 1.78
CA TYR A 78 -1.85 9.11 2.51
C TYR A 78 -0.45 9.54 2.07
N LYS A 79 -0.35 10.33 0.99
CA LYS A 79 0.90 10.81 0.37
C LYS A 79 1.86 9.66 0.02
N THR A 80 1.30 8.55 -0.43
CA THR A 80 2.06 7.36 -0.86
C THR A 80 1.28 6.57 -1.90
N SER A 81 1.94 5.68 -2.63
CA SER A 81 1.31 4.82 -3.63
C SER A 81 0.32 3.85 -2.97
N VAL A 82 -0.76 3.57 -3.69
CA VAL A 82 -1.84 2.69 -3.20
C VAL A 82 -2.02 1.50 -4.14
N LYS A 83 -2.17 0.32 -3.55
CA LYS A 83 -2.55 -0.91 -4.25
C LYS A 83 -3.88 -1.40 -3.69
N LEU A 84 -4.87 -1.65 -4.54
CA LEU A 84 -6.13 -2.23 -4.08
C LEU A 84 -5.94 -3.74 -3.88
N GLU A 85 -6.36 -4.25 -2.72
CA GLU A 85 -6.09 -5.64 -2.31
C GLU A 85 -6.81 -6.65 -3.22
N ASN A 86 -8.00 -6.28 -3.71
CA ASN A 86 -8.89 -7.12 -4.50
C ASN A 86 -9.38 -6.41 -5.76
N GLU A 87 -8.50 -5.93 -6.66
CA GLU A 87 -8.96 -5.39 -7.96
C GLU A 87 -9.81 -6.42 -8.73
N ASN A 88 -9.50 -7.71 -8.57
CA ASN A 88 -10.24 -8.82 -9.18
C ASN A 88 -11.62 -9.07 -8.56
N SER A 89 -11.95 -8.51 -7.39
CA SER A 89 -13.29 -8.65 -6.79
C SER A 89 -14.30 -7.65 -7.37
N ILE A 90 -13.88 -6.84 -8.33
CA ILE A 90 -14.74 -5.90 -9.06
C ILE A 90 -15.19 -6.60 -10.34
N GLY A 91 -16.40 -7.16 -10.28
CA GLY A 91 -17.05 -7.80 -11.42
C GLY A 91 -17.90 -6.80 -12.19
N VAL A 92 -17.82 -6.86 -13.52
CA VAL A 92 -18.71 -6.11 -14.41
C VAL A 92 -19.43 -7.08 -15.34
N LYS A 93 -20.74 -7.21 -15.18
CA LYS A 93 -21.57 -8.16 -15.95
C LYS A 93 -22.61 -7.44 -16.78
N LYS A 94 -22.69 -7.75 -18.09
CA LYS A 94 -23.78 -7.25 -18.94
C LYS A 94 -25.13 -7.76 -18.44
N THR A 95 -26.10 -6.85 -18.31
CA THR A 95 -27.46 -7.16 -17.86
C THR A 95 -28.50 -6.39 -18.66
N LEU A 96 -29.68 -6.99 -18.80
CA LEU A 96 -30.86 -6.37 -19.41
C LEU A 96 -31.54 -5.40 -18.45
N PHE A 97 -31.49 -5.70 -17.14
CA PHE A 97 -32.20 -4.96 -16.11
C PHE A 97 -31.21 -4.27 -15.18
N PRO A 98 -31.51 -3.03 -14.72
CA PRO A 98 -30.67 -2.33 -13.77
C PRO A 98 -30.86 -2.90 -12.35
N PHE A 99 -30.21 -4.03 -12.06
CA PHE A 99 -30.20 -4.61 -10.72
C PHE A 99 -29.69 -3.59 -9.69
N ASN A 100 -30.40 -3.47 -8.57
CA ASN A 100 -30.16 -2.47 -7.52
C ASN A 100 -30.19 -1.00 -7.98
N GLY A 101 -30.83 -0.72 -9.12
CA GLY A 101 -31.02 0.63 -9.64
C GLY A 101 -29.85 1.14 -10.47
N ILE A 102 -30.06 2.27 -11.15
CA ILE A 102 -29.01 2.94 -11.92
C ILE A 102 -28.21 3.81 -10.96
N ILE A 103 -26.89 3.63 -10.93
CA ILE A 103 -25.98 4.40 -10.09
C ILE A 103 -25.12 5.34 -10.95
N ASN A 104 -24.72 6.47 -10.37
CA ASN A 104 -23.76 7.39 -10.97
C ASN A 104 -22.33 7.12 -10.49
N THR A 105 -21.38 7.80 -11.11
CA THR A 105 -19.95 7.69 -10.80
C THR A 105 -19.65 8.13 -9.36
N GLU A 106 -20.30 9.18 -8.87
CA GLU A 106 -20.10 9.69 -7.51
C GLU A 106 -20.49 8.67 -6.44
N TYR A 107 -21.62 7.99 -6.63
CA TYR A 107 -22.04 6.90 -5.76
C TYR A 107 -21.04 5.74 -5.81
N LEU A 108 -20.60 5.37 -7.01
CA LEU A 108 -19.64 4.28 -7.20
C LEU A 108 -18.30 4.57 -6.50
N ILE A 109 -17.75 5.77 -6.67
CA ILE A 109 -16.55 6.24 -5.96
C ILE A 109 -16.74 6.16 -4.44
N SER A 110 -17.87 6.67 -3.94
CA SER A 110 -18.18 6.64 -2.50
C SER A 110 -18.28 5.22 -1.96
N TYR A 111 -18.96 4.34 -2.70
CA TYR A 111 -19.09 2.92 -2.35
C TYR A 111 -17.72 2.24 -2.33
N MET A 112 -16.92 2.40 -3.39
CA MET A 112 -15.58 1.84 -3.50
C MET A 112 -14.68 2.29 -2.34
N ARG A 113 -14.61 3.59 -2.06
CA ARG A 113 -13.80 4.14 -0.95
C ARG A 113 -14.15 3.54 0.41
N ASN A 114 -15.42 3.21 0.64
CA ASN A 114 -15.87 2.70 1.93
C ASN A 114 -15.85 1.16 2.04
N ASN A 115 -15.67 0.44 0.93
CA ASN A 115 -15.83 -1.03 0.90
C ASN A 115 -14.65 -1.76 0.24
N ILE A 116 -13.68 -1.06 -0.35
CA ILE A 116 -12.49 -1.67 -0.94
C ILE A 116 -11.34 -1.61 0.06
N ASN A 117 -10.71 -2.76 0.26
CA ASN A 117 -9.45 -2.85 0.99
C ASN A 117 -8.30 -2.37 0.09
N PHE A 118 -7.38 -1.64 0.70
CA PHE A 118 -6.20 -1.13 0.04
C PHE A 118 -4.96 -1.32 0.92
N LEU A 119 -3.83 -1.37 0.25
CA LEU A 119 -2.50 -1.42 0.82
C LEU A 119 -1.76 -0.15 0.41
N LEU A 120 -0.95 0.35 1.33
CA LEU A 120 -0.15 1.55 1.19
C LEU A 120 1.32 1.15 1.03
N GLU A 121 2.01 1.78 0.10
CA GLU A 121 3.45 1.59 -0.07
C GLU A 121 4.21 2.30 1.06
N PHE A 122 4.93 1.55 1.87
CA PHE A 122 5.76 2.03 2.98
C PHE A 122 7.08 1.26 3.03
N TYR A 123 7.88 1.44 4.08
CA TYR A 123 9.20 0.84 4.16
C TYR A 123 9.30 -0.15 5.31
N GLU A 124 9.60 -1.41 5.01
CA GLU A 124 10.07 -2.36 6.01
C GLU A 124 11.50 -1.98 6.40
N ILE A 125 11.71 -1.68 7.68
CA ILE A 125 13.04 -1.39 8.21
C ILE A 125 13.68 -2.67 8.72
N ARG A 126 14.88 -2.95 8.21
CA ARG A 126 15.74 -4.05 8.66
C ARG A 126 17.04 -3.52 9.21
N VAL A 127 17.48 -4.12 10.31
CA VAL A 127 18.78 -3.87 10.93
C VAL A 127 19.54 -5.17 10.92
N ASP A 128 20.70 -5.18 10.26
CA ASP A 128 21.54 -6.37 10.06
C ASP A 128 20.75 -7.58 9.53
N GLY A 129 19.85 -7.31 8.57
CA GLY A 129 19.00 -8.31 7.93
C GLY A 129 17.75 -8.72 8.73
N LYS A 130 17.62 -8.31 10.00
CA LYS A 130 16.44 -8.61 10.84
C LYS A 130 15.36 -7.54 10.67
N LYS A 131 14.13 -7.96 10.35
CA LYS A 131 12.95 -7.09 10.33
C LYS A 131 12.67 -6.55 11.73
N ILE A 132 12.57 -5.22 11.83
CA ILE A 132 12.24 -4.52 13.08
C ILE A 132 10.81 -3.98 13.05
N GLY A 133 10.34 -3.51 11.89
CA GLY A 133 8.97 -2.99 11.74
C GLY A 133 8.73 -2.40 10.35
N VAL A 134 7.61 -1.69 10.20
CA VAL A 134 7.28 -0.94 8.98
C VAL A 134 7.08 0.52 9.33
N ILE A 135 7.74 1.41 8.60
CA ILE A 135 7.77 2.86 8.84
C ILE A 135 7.18 3.62 7.67
N GLN A 136 6.58 4.76 7.96
CA GLN A 136 5.88 5.57 6.98
C GLN A 136 6.82 6.27 5.98
N SER A 137 8.00 6.69 6.43
CA SER A 137 8.89 7.56 5.67
C SER A 137 10.35 7.19 5.86
N THR A 138 11.15 7.42 4.82
CA THR A 138 12.62 7.29 4.88
C THR A 138 13.25 8.30 5.83
N GLU A 139 12.59 9.44 6.08
CA GLU A 139 13.03 10.49 7.02
C GLU A 139 13.24 9.98 8.46
N TYR A 140 12.56 8.89 8.82
CA TYR A 140 12.72 8.27 10.14
C TYR A 140 14.16 7.80 10.37
N LYS A 141 14.89 7.45 9.30
CA LYS A 141 16.32 7.09 9.39
C LYS A 141 17.17 8.26 9.86
N ASP A 142 16.91 9.47 9.34
CA ASP A 142 17.67 10.67 9.72
C ASP A 142 17.33 11.12 11.15
N ILE A 143 16.05 11.02 11.52
CA ILE A 143 15.59 11.30 12.89
C ILE A 143 16.24 10.31 13.87
N LEU A 144 16.28 9.03 13.51
CA LEU A 144 16.90 7.98 14.32
C LEU A 144 18.39 8.25 14.55
N LEU A 145 19.12 8.64 13.50
CA LEU A 145 20.54 9.00 13.58
C LEU A 145 20.74 10.16 14.58
N LYS A 146 19.90 11.20 14.48
CA LYS A 146 19.96 12.37 15.37
C LYS A 146 19.66 12.02 16.83
N GLU A 147 18.62 11.22 17.07
CA GLU A 147 18.23 10.81 18.42
C GLU A 147 19.31 9.95 19.10
N LEU A 148 19.89 8.99 18.38
CA LEU A 148 20.99 8.17 18.90
C LEU A 148 22.22 9.02 19.18
N ASN A 149 22.56 9.94 18.29
CA ASN A 149 23.67 10.88 18.46
C ASN A 149 23.55 11.71 19.73
N ALA A 150 22.36 12.28 19.96
CA ALA A 150 22.09 13.11 21.12
C ALA A 150 22.18 12.34 22.44
N ARG A 151 21.75 11.07 22.45
CA ARG A 151 21.70 10.23 23.66
C ARG A 151 23.02 9.54 24.00
N PHE A 152 23.75 9.07 22.99
CA PHE A 152 24.86 8.13 23.19
C PHE A 152 26.21 8.60 22.62
N TYR A 153 26.23 9.49 21.63
CA TYR A 153 27.47 9.79 20.86
C TYR A 153 27.87 11.26 20.87
N ASN A 154 27.29 12.09 21.75
CA ASN A 154 27.60 13.52 21.87
C ASN A 154 27.52 14.29 20.53
N ASN A 155 26.65 13.85 19.62
CA ASN A 155 26.53 14.37 18.25
C ASN A 155 27.81 14.30 17.39
N GLY A 156 28.74 13.40 17.72
CA GLY A 156 29.97 13.21 16.95
C GLY A 156 29.86 12.17 15.83
N ALA A 157 28.84 11.31 15.86
CA ALA A 157 28.70 10.23 14.89
C ALA A 157 28.01 10.71 13.61
N THR A 158 28.43 10.20 12.46
CA THR A 158 27.95 10.67 11.15
C THR A 158 27.09 9.64 10.43
N ASN A 159 27.22 8.36 10.81
CA ASN A 159 26.51 7.29 10.13
C ASN A 159 26.18 6.15 11.10
N PHE A 160 25.36 5.21 10.63
CA PHE A 160 25.10 3.97 11.34
C PHE A 160 26.28 3.02 11.20
N LYS A 161 26.58 2.31 12.29
CA LYS A 161 27.49 1.15 12.27
C LYS A 161 26.76 -0.10 11.79
N ASN A 162 25.51 -0.28 12.22
CA ASN A 162 24.65 -1.36 11.73
C ASN A 162 24.21 -1.11 10.28
N ASN A 163 23.95 -2.19 9.54
CA ASN A 163 23.37 -2.11 8.21
C ASN A 163 21.86 -1.85 8.32
N ILE A 164 21.43 -0.64 7.95
CA ILE A 164 20.01 -0.25 7.92
C ILE A 164 19.48 -0.25 6.50
N GLU A 165 18.59 -1.20 6.21
CA GLU A 165 17.92 -1.36 4.94
C GLU A 165 16.45 -0.95 5.05
N LEU A 166 15.97 -0.23 4.03
CA LEU A 166 14.57 0.15 3.87
C LEU A 166 14.04 -0.50 2.60
N ILE A 167 13.10 -1.43 2.76
CA ILE A 167 12.54 -2.21 1.65
C ILE A 167 11.10 -1.72 1.41
N PRO A 168 10.77 -1.20 0.21
CA PRO A 168 9.40 -0.85 -0.13
C PRO A 168 8.46 -2.06 -0.03
N VAL A 169 7.36 -1.91 0.70
CA VAL A 169 6.35 -2.95 0.93
C VAL A 169 4.94 -2.36 0.90
N PHE A 170 3.98 -3.10 0.35
CA PHE A 170 2.56 -2.75 0.42
C PHE A 170 1.93 -3.38 1.67
N VAL A 171 1.51 -2.56 2.62
CA VAL A 171 0.93 -3.01 3.91
C VAL A 171 -0.30 -2.20 4.30
N LYS A 172 -1.02 -2.62 5.34
CA LYS A 172 -2.14 -1.84 5.88
C LYS A 172 -1.62 -0.74 6.80
N LYS A 173 -2.45 0.27 7.05
CA LYS A 173 -2.07 1.38 7.95
C LYS A 173 -1.79 0.89 9.36
N GLU A 174 -2.54 -0.11 9.80
CA GLU A 174 -2.42 -0.73 11.13
C GLU A 174 -1.08 -1.45 11.36
N ASP A 175 -0.38 -1.83 10.28
CA ASP A 175 0.92 -2.48 10.34
C ASP A 175 2.09 -1.49 10.55
N LEU A 176 1.80 -0.18 10.50
CA LEU A 176 2.81 0.86 10.73
C LEU A 176 3.20 0.95 12.20
N MET A 177 4.50 0.96 12.45
CA MET A 177 5.03 1.36 13.74
C MET A 177 5.13 2.88 13.83
N SER A 178 4.99 3.43 15.04
CA SER A 178 5.24 4.84 15.27
C SER A 178 6.74 5.14 15.33
N LEU A 179 7.09 6.42 15.10
CA LEU A 179 8.47 6.89 15.24
C LEU A 179 9.00 6.66 16.66
N GLU A 180 8.16 6.86 17.67
CA GLU A 180 8.51 6.65 19.08
C GLU A 180 8.85 5.19 19.34
N SER A 181 8.05 4.24 18.84
CA SER A 181 8.36 2.81 18.97
C SER A 181 9.67 2.43 18.27
N LEU A 182 9.96 3.05 17.12
CA LEU A 182 11.25 2.83 16.44
C LEU A 182 12.42 3.32 17.30
N ILE A 183 12.31 4.54 17.86
CA ILE A 183 13.33 5.11 18.75
C ILE A 183 13.50 4.26 20.01
N GLU A 184 12.41 3.77 20.60
CA GLU A 184 12.46 2.89 21.77
C GLU A 184 13.24 1.61 21.48
N ILE A 185 12.94 0.94 20.36
CA ILE A 185 13.66 -0.27 19.96
C ILE A 185 15.13 0.03 19.69
N ALA A 186 15.44 1.11 18.98
CA ALA A 186 16.80 1.49 18.62
C ALA A 186 17.66 1.88 19.84
N THR A 187 17.06 2.55 20.82
CA THR A 187 17.74 3.04 22.03
C THR A 187 17.77 2.02 23.15
N LYS A 188 17.08 0.88 23.01
CA LYS A 188 17.14 -0.22 23.97
C LYS A 188 18.59 -0.67 24.10
N THR A 189 19.15 -0.54 25.30
CA THR A 189 20.54 -0.88 25.55
C THR A 189 20.71 -2.34 25.95
N SER A 190 21.89 -2.87 25.69
CA SER A 190 22.38 -4.13 26.26
C SER A 190 23.80 -3.95 26.75
N LYS A 191 24.15 -4.67 27.82
CA LYS A 191 25.49 -4.66 28.38
C LYS A 191 26.42 -5.49 27.52
N VAL A 192 27.49 -4.87 27.03
CA VAL A 192 28.49 -5.53 26.18
C VAL A 192 29.87 -5.40 26.83
N PRO A 193 30.59 -6.52 27.02
CA PRO A 193 32.00 -6.49 27.41
C PRO A 193 32.83 -5.75 26.36
N SER A 194 33.63 -4.79 26.81
CA SER A 194 34.49 -3.98 25.97
C SER A 194 35.84 -3.74 26.65
N GLU A 195 36.77 -3.16 25.90
CA GLU A 195 38.09 -2.79 26.38
C GLU A 195 38.30 -1.29 26.19
N TYR A 196 38.63 -0.59 27.27
CA TYR A 196 38.95 0.82 27.25
C TYR A 196 40.47 1.00 27.34
N ILE A 197 41.03 1.82 26.45
CA ILE A 197 42.44 2.18 26.48
C ILE A 197 42.57 3.54 27.17
N VAL A 198 43.34 3.60 28.25
CA VAL A 198 43.52 4.80 29.06
C VAL A 198 44.13 5.94 28.23
N GLU A 199 43.44 7.08 28.18
CA GLU A 199 43.86 8.28 27.47
C GLU A 199 44.60 9.25 28.39
N PRO A 200 45.33 10.25 27.86
CA PRO A 200 45.96 11.28 28.68
C PRO A 200 44.95 11.99 29.60
N SER A 201 45.33 12.19 30.86
CA SER A 201 44.52 12.83 31.91
C SER A 201 43.32 12.03 32.42
N ASP A 202 43.17 10.77 32.02
CA ASP A 202 42.15 9.90 32.59
C ASP A 202 42.45 9.55 34.06
N THR A 203 41.37 9.33 34.82
CA THR A 203 41.39 8.73 36.15
C THR A 203 40.35 7.62 36.19
N LEU A 204 40.47 6.66 37.12
CA LEU A 204 39.47 5.57 37.24
C LEU A 204 38.04 6.10 37.36
N GLY A 205 37.83 7.13 38.18
CA GLY A 205 36.52 7.80 38.32
C GLY A 205 36.10 8.57 37.07
N GLY A 206 37.04 9.26 36.41
CA GLY A 206 36.79 9.95 35.15
C GLY A 206 36.36 9.02 34.03
N ILE A 207 37.04 7.87 33.88
CA ILE A 207 36.70 6.83 32.92
C ILE A 207 35.33 6.24 33.22
N ALA A 208 35.05 5.89 34.48
CA ALA A 208 33.76 5.35 34.89
C ALA A 208 32.61 6.31 34.51
N ASN A 209 32.78 7.61 34.81
CA ASN A 209 31.81 8.64 34.44
C ASN A 209 31.67 8.80 32.92
N LYS A 210 32.77 8.82 32.17
CA LYS A 210 32.79 8.92 30.70
C LYS A 210 32.02 7.77 30.05
N LEU A 211 32.18 6.56 30.58
CA LEU A 211 31.51 5.35 30.11
C LEU A 211 30.13 5.13 30.72
N LYS A 212 29.65 6.03 31.58
CA LYS A 212 28.37 5.92 32.30
C LYS A 212 28.24 4.63 33.12
N ILE A 213 29.35 4.12 33.65
CA ILE A 213 29.40 2.95 34.55
C ILE A 213 29.79 3.38 35.96
N THR A 214 29.57 2.53 36.95
CA THR A 214 30.06 2.82 38.31
C THR A 214 31.55 2.49 38.44
N LEU A 215 32.27 3.23 39.29
CA LEU A 215 33.66 2.89 39.63
C LEU A 215 33.76 1.46 40.18
N GLN A 216 32.75 1.02 40.92
CA GLN A 216 32.69 -0.33 41.46
C GLN A 216 32.56 -1.40 40.35
N ASP A 217 31.75 -1.15 39.32
CA ASP A 217 31.66 -2.04 38.15
C ASP A 217 33.00 -2.09 37.41
N LEU A 218 33.66 -0.95 37.21
CA LEU A 218 34.99 -0.87 36.60
C LEU A 218 36.02 -1.72 37.38
N LEU A 219 36.08 -1.56 38.71
CA LEU A 219 36.99 -2.33 39.56
C LEU A 219 36.62 -3.82 39.63
N ARG A 220 35.33 -4.17 39.57
CA ARG A 220 34.88 -5.57 39.54
C ARG A 220 35.44 -6.32 38.34
N TYR A 221 35.51 -5.69 37.18
CA TYR A 221 36.09 -6.30 35.97
C TYR A 221 37.61 -6.26 35.92
N ASN A 222 38.25 -5.48 36.79
CA ASN A 222 39.70 -5.32 36.89
C ASN A 222 40.17 -5.55 38.33
N PRO A 223 40.12 -6.80 38.84
CA PRO A 223 40.32 -7.11 40.27
C PRO A 223 41.74 -6.83 40.79
N THR A 224 42.71 -6.57 39.91
CA THR A 224 44.06 -6.13 40.27
C THR A 224 44.12 -4.64 40.63
N LEU A 225 43.06 -3.88 40.36
CA LEU A 225 42.95 -2.46 40.65
C LEU A 225 42.09 -2.22 41.89
N ASN A 226 42.35 -1.10 42.55
CA ASN A 226 41.59 -0.55 43.66
C ASN A 226 41.39 0.97 43.45
N PRO A 227 40.59 1.66 44.27
CA PRO A 227 40.31 3.09 44.08
C PRO A 227 41.55 4.01 44.06
N GLU A 228 42.64 3.59 44.70
CA GLU A 228 43.91 4.34 44.79
C GLU A 228 44.93 3.89 43.73
N SER A 229 44.57 2.95 42.87
CA SER A 229 45.47 2.45 41.83
C SER A 229 45.76 3.52 40.80
N THR A 230 47.04 3.70 40.49
CA THR A 230 47.47 4.56 39.39
C THR A 230 47.37 3.78 38.08
N ILE A 231 46.83 4.43 37.06
CA ILE A 231 46.74 3.91 35.69
C ILE A 231 47.68 4.71 34.78
N ALA A 232 48.31 4.06 33.81
CA ALA A 232 49.17 4.67 32.82
C ALA A 232 48.44 4.80 31.47
N VAL A 233 48.83 5.80 30.67
CA VAL A 233 48.32 5.97 29.31
C VAL A 233 48.64 4.72 28.49
N GLY A 234 47.64 4.18 27.81
CA GLY A 234 47.76 2.93 27.05
C GLY A 234 47.37 1.66 27.82
N ASP A 235 47.11 1.75 29.13
CA ASP A 235 46.57 0.63 29.90
C ASP A 235 45.21 0.19 29.35
N ARG A 236 44.96 -1.12 29.37
CA ARG A 236 43.72 -1.75 28.91
C ARG A 236 42.85 -2.13 30.09
N LEU A 237 41.70 -1.51 30.19
CA LEU A 237 40.71 -1.78 31.24
C LEU A 237 39.54 -2.57 30.65
N LYS A 238 39.20 -3.68 31.30
CA LYS A 238 37.99 -4.43 30.97
C LYS A 238 36.78 -3.70 31.51
N VAL A 239 35.82 -3.43 30.65
CA VAL A 239 34.59 -2.71 31.02
C VAL A 239 33.38 -3.43 30.46
N GLU A 240 32.22 -3.10 30.98
CA GLU A 240 30.95 -3.53 30.44
C GLU A 240 30.08 -2.30 30.29
N ILE A 241 29.79 -1.91 29.04
CA ILE A 241 29.09 -0.66 28.73
C ILE A 241 27.71 -0.94 28.15
N ASP A 242 26.78 -0.02 28.39
CA ASP A 242 25.45 -0.06 27.79
C ASP A 242 25.53 0.45 26.35
N VAL A 243 25.30 -0.46 25.40
CA VAL A 243 25.32 -0.16 23.96
C VAL A 243 23.88 -0.21 23.42
N PRO A 244 23.41 0.83 22.69
CA PRO A 244 22.09 0.81 22.07
C PRO A 244 21.99 -0.30 21.01
N PHE A 245 20.79 -0.84 20.80
CA PHE A 245 20.53 -1.87 19.79
C PHE A 245 20.96 -1.45 18.39
N ILE A 246 20.83 -0.16 18.07
CA ILE A 246 21.39 0.45 16.85
C ILE A 246 22.53 1.37 17.25
N GLU A 247 23.72 1.04 16.77
CA GLU A 247 24.97 1.74 16.98
C GLU A 247 25.30 2.72 15.84
N LEU A 248 26.03 3.77 16.20
CA LEU A 248 26.58 4.74 15.26
C LEU A 248 28.12 4.65 15.17
N GLN A 249 28.65 5.20 14.08
CA GLN A 249 30.08 5.37 13.80
C GLN A 249 30.46 6.85 13.63
#